data_AF-A0A353WRB3-F1
#
_entry.id   AF-A0A353WRB3-F1
#
_cell.length_a   1.000
_cell.length_b   1.000
_cell.length_c   1.000
_cell.angle_alpha   90.00
_cell.angle_beta   90.00
_cell.angle_gamma   90.00
#
_symmetry.space_group_name_H-M   'P 1'
#
loop_
_entity.id
_entity.type
_entity.pdbx_description
1 polymer ?
#
loop_
_entity_poly.entity_id
_entity_poly.type
_entity_poly.pdbx_seq_one_letter_code
_entity_poly.pdbx_strand_id
1 'polypeptide(L)'
;MAILKKSVWVTLKEYVIITIGVFAYVLGWTTFLVPNNLIGGGVTGVASIVQYATGIKIGYTYFVVNIALIIAALFVLGKGFGGKTIYATIV
;
A
#
# COMPACT_ATOMS: atom_id res chain seq x y z
N MET A 1 -1.09 -27.07 17.17
CA MET A 1 -1.00 -25.62 16.92
C MET A 1 -2.42 -25.05 16.87
N ALA A 2 -2.92 -24.52 17.99
CA ALA A 2 -4.29 -24.00 18.04
C ALA A 2 -4.33 -22.66 17.28
N ILE A 3 -5.09 -22.61 16.19
CA ILE A 3 -5.42 -21.37 15.49
C ILE A 3 -6.29 -20.57 16.45
N LEU A 4 -5.71 -19.62 17.17
CA LEU A 4 -6.43 -18.71 18.06
C LEU A 4 -7.51 -18.01 17.22
N LYS A 5 -8.79 -18.32 17.49
CA LYS A 5 -9.95 -17.70 16.85
C LYS A 5 -9.97 -16.22 17.25
N LYS A 6 -9.32 -15.38 16.43
CA LYS A 6 -9.21 -13.95 16.69
C LYS A 6 -10.61 -13.32 16.72
N SER A 7 -10.91 -12.56 17.76
CA SER A 7 -12.22 -11.91 17.91
C SER A 7 -12.49 -10.97 16.72
N VAL A 8 -13.72 -10.99 16.20
CA VAL A 8 -14.18 -10.12 15.10
C VAL A 8 -13.90 -8.65 15.41
N TRP A 9 -14.07 -8.24 16.67
CA TRP A 9 -13.78 -6.89 17.16
C TRP A 9 -12.32 -6.48 16.97
N VAL A 10 -11.38 -7.41 17.18
CA VAL A 10 -9.95 -7.13 17.00
C VAL A 10 -9.63 -6.94 15.52
N THR A 11 -10.19 -7.79 14.67
CA THR A 11 -9.99 -7.71 13.22
C THR A 11 -10.57 -6.40 12.66
N LEU A 12 -11.77 -6.01 13.08
CA LEU A 12 -12.39 -4.74 12.69
C LEU A 12 -11.54 -3.54 13.11
N LYS A 13 -11.05 -3.53 14.36
CA LYS A 13 -10.17 -2.49 14.87
C LYS A 13 -8.89 -2.36 14.05
N GLU A 14 -8.29 -3.48 13.62
CA GLU A 14 -7.10 -3.46 12.76
C GLU A 14 -7.38 -2.80 11.42
N TYR A 15 -8.46 -3.16 10.73
CA TYR A 15 -8.79 -2.56 9.43
C TYR A 15 -9.12 -1.07 9.54
N VAL A 16 -9.80 -0.64 10.60
CA VAL A 16 -10.07 0.78 10.85
C VAL A 16 -8.76 1.57 11.04
N ILE A 17 -7.83 1.05 11.86
CA ILE A 17 -6.53 1.69 12.08
C ILE A 17 -5.74 1.76 10.77
N ILE A 18 -5.73 0.70 9.96
CA ILE A 18 -5.08 0.68 8.65
C ILE A 18 -5.68 1.75 7.75
N THR A 19 -7.01 1.82 7.62
CA THR A 19 -7.68 2.81 6.76
C THR A 19 -7.33 4.24 7.18
N ILE A 20 -7.38 4.55 8.48
CA ILE A 20 -7.03 5.89 8.98
C ILE A 20 -5.56 6.22 8.69
N GLY A 21 -4.66 5.26 8.90
CA GLY A 21 -3.23 5.44 8.61
C GLY A 21 -2.94 5.67 7.13
N VAL A 22 -3.57 4.88 6.25
CA VAL A 22 -3.46 5.05 4.79
C VAL A 22 -4.01 6.40 4.37
N PHE A 23 -5.16 6.82 4.89
CA PHE A 23 -5.74 8.12 4.55
C PHE A 23 -4.82 9.28 4.95
N ALA A 24 -4.28 9.26 6.17
CA ALA A 24 -3.32 10.25 6.63
C ALA A 24 -2.04 10.28 5.77
N TYR A 25 -1.56 9.10 5.37
CA TYR A 25 -0.40 8.97 4.49
C TYR A 25 -0.67 9.55 3.09
N VAL A 26 -1.79 9.19 2.46
CA VAL A 26 -2.17 9.67 1.13
C VAL A 26 -2.44 11.17 1.14
N LEU A 27 -3.01 11.72 2.22
CA LEU A 27 -3.16 13.16 2.37
C LEU A 27 -1.79 13.85 2.37
N GLY A 28 -0.84 13.41 3.20
CA GLY A 28 0.51 13.99 3.19
C GLY A 28 1.20 13.84 1.83
N TRP A 29 1.01 12.69 1.17
CA TRP A 29 1.61 12.45 -0.13
C TRP A 29 1.05 13.36 -1.23
N THR A 30 -0.27 13.43 -1.37
CA THR A 30 -0.92 14.15 -2.47
C THR A 30 -0.96 15.67 -2.26
N THR A 31 -1.00 16.14 -1.01
CA THR A 31 -1.06 17.59 -0.72
C THR A 31 0.31 18.24 -0.54
N PHE A 32 1.32 17.48 -0.08
CA PHE A 32 2.63 18.04 0.24
C PHE A 32 3.73 17.49 -0.68
N LEU A 33 3.91 16.18 -0.75
CA LEU A 33 5.03 15.58 -1.49
C LEU A 33 4.88 15.74 -3.01
N VAL A 34 3.74 15.33 -3.58
CA VAL A 34 3.52 15.34 -5.04
C VAL A 34 3.58 16.76 -5.64
N PRO A 35 2.92 17.79 -5.07
CA PRO A 35 2.97 19.14 -5.65
C PRO A 35 4.35 19.80 -5.58
N ASN A 36 5.18 19.40 -4.62
CA ASN A 36 6.54 19.90 -4.46
C ASN A 36 7.59 19.02 -5.16
N ASN A 37 7.16 18.04 -5.98
CA ASN A 37 8.03 17.06 -6.64
C ASN A 37 8.98 16.33 -5.68
N LEU A 38 8.57 16.19 -4.42
CA LEU A 38 9.31 15.42 -3.43
C LEU A 38 8.98 13.93 -3.59
N ILE A 39 9.94 13.10 -3.23
CA ILE A 39 9.87 11.65 -3.43
C ILE A 39 9.65 10.98 -2.06
N GLY A 40 8.65 10.11 -1.98
CA GLY A 40 8.48 9.20 -0.84
C GLY A 40 9.45 8.02 -0.87
N GLY A 41 9.36 7.12 0.10
CA GLY A 41 10.12 5.86 0.10
C GLY A 41 9.36 4.70 -0.56
N GLY A 42 10.08 3.65 -0.98
CA GLY A 42 9.48 2.42 -1.47
C GLY A 42 8.72 2.59 -2.80
N VAL A 43 7.56 1.92 -2.94
CA VAL A 43 6.80 1.87 -4.20
C VAL A 43 6.20 3.22 -4.59
N THR A 44 5.76 4.02 -3.61
CA THR A 44 5.26 5.38 -3.87
C THR A 44 6.36 6.31 -4.37
N GLY A 45 7.60 6.13 -3.91
CA GLY A 45 8.78 6.82 -4.44
C GLY A 45 9.06 6.46 -5.91
N VAL A 46 9.08 5.17 -6.24
CA VAL A 46 9.23 4.69 -7.62
C VAL A 46 8.12 5.26 -8.51
N ALA A 47 6.87 5.23 -8.05
CA ALA A 47 5.74 5.79 -8.79
C ALA A 47 5.88 7.31 -9.01
N SER A 48 6.37 8.04 -8.02
CA SER A 48 6.61 9.49 -8.10
C SER A 48 7.69 9.81 -9.13
N ILE A 49 8.82 9.07 -9.11
CA ILE A 49 9.91 9.23 -10.09
C ILE A 49 9.39 9.00 -11.51
N VAL A 50 8.63 7.92 -11.73
CA VAL A 50 8.08 7.63 -13.06
C VAL A 50 7.13 8.75 -13.50
N GLN A 51 6.28 9.26 -12.62
CA GLN A 51 5.42 10.39 -12.96
C GLN A 51 6.22 11.65 -13.31
N TYR A 52 7.21 12.02 -12.51
CA TYR A 52 8.00 13.22 -12.76
C TYR A 52 8.84 13.11 -14.05
N ALA A 53 9.29 11.91 -14.40
CA ALA A 53 10.09 11.67 -15.60
C ALA A 53 9.25 11.49 -16.88
N THR A 54 8.06 10.89 -16.80
CA THR A 54 7.28 10.45 -17.99
C THR A 54 5.89 11.07 -18.10
N GLY A 55 5.40 11.73 -17.05
CA GLY A 55 4.03 12.26 -16.98
C GLY A 55 2.94 11.20 -16.73
N ILE A 56 3.29 9.91 -16.64
CA ILE A 56 2.32 8.84 -16.31
C ILE A 56 1.76 9.10 -14.91
N LYS A 57 0.44 8.97 -14.74
CA LYS A 57 -0.20 9.15 -13.43
C LYS A 57 0.37 8.16 -12.41
N ILE A 58 0.79 8.67 -11.24
CA ILE A 58 1.36 7.89 -10.12
C ILE A 58 0.56 6.61 -9.85
N GLY A 59 -0.77 6.68 -9.87
CA GLY A 59 -1.64 5.54 -9.57
C GLY A 59 -1.37 4.31 -10.45
N TYR A 60 -1.11 4.48 -11.75
CA TYR A 60 -0.85 3.35 -12.65
C TYR A 60 0.45 2.64 -12.29
N THR A 61 1.54 3.41 -12.14
CA THR A 61 2.85 2.85 -11.77
C THR A 61 2.79 2.19 -10.40
N TYR A 62 2.11 2.83 -9.43
CA TYR A 62 1.95 2.31 -8.09
C TYR A 62 1.21 0.96 -8.08
N PHE A 63 0.09 0.85 -8.79
CA PHE A 63 -0.68 -0.40 -8.87
C PHE A 63 0.09 -1.51 -9.58
N VAL A 64 0.73 -1.23 -10.71
CA VAL A 64 1.48 -2.23 -11.47
C VAL A 64 2.63 -2.81 -10.64
N VAL A 65 3.42 -1.95 -9.99
CA VAL A 65 4.54 -2.39 -9.15
C VAL A 65 4.05 -3.16 -7.93
N ASN A 66 2.99 -2.70 -7.24
CA ASN A 66 2.44 -3.43 -6.10
C ASN A 66 1.87 -4.79 -6.49
N ILE A 67 1.18 -4.91 -7.63
CA ILE A 67 0.68 -6.21 -8.10
C ILE A 67 1.85 -7.17 -8.32
N ALA A 68 2.93 -6.73 -8.97
CA ALA A 68 4.11 -7.55 -9.18
C ALA A 68 4.74 -8.01 -7.84
N LEU A 69 4.85 -7.11 -6.87
CA LEU A 69 5.37 -7.41 -5.54
C LEU A 69 4.46 -8.35 -4.74
N ILE A 70 3.14 -8.19 -4.82
CA ILE A 70 2.17 -9.07 -4.17
C ILE A 70 2.27 -10.48 -4.75
N ILE A 71 2.38 -10.61 -6.08
CA ILE A 71 2.59 -11.89 -6.74
C ILE A 71 3.88 -12.53 -6.22
N ALA A 72 5.00 -11.80 -6.21
CA ALA A 72 6.26 -12.30 -5.68
C ALA A 72 6.14 -12.71 -4.19
N ALA A 73 5.46 -11.89 -3.37
CA ALA A 73 5.25 -12.16 -1.95
C ALA A 73 4.40 -13.42 -1.72
N LEU A 74 3.40 -13.69 -2.57
CA LEU A 74 2.60 -14.91 -2.49
C LEU A 74 3.44 -16.17 -2.74
N PHE A 75 4.45 -16.09 -3.62
CA PHE A 75 5.37 -17.21 -3.88
C PHE A 75 6.40 -17.40 -2.75
N VAL A 76 6.90 -16.31 -2.17
CA VAL A 76 7.98 -16.37 -1.16
C VAL A 76 7.46 -16.57 0.27
N LEU A 77 6.40 -15.85 0.67
CA LEU A 77 5.88 -15.86 2.04
C LEU A 77 4.61 -16.71 2.22
N GLY A 78 4.00 -17.17 1.12
CA GLY A 78 2.77 -17.97 1.14
C GLY A 78 1.48 -17.16 1.33
N LYS A 79 0.33 -17.83 1.17
CA LYS A 79 -1.01 -17.21 1.06
C LYS A 79 -1.48 -16.46 2.30
N GLY A 80 -0.91 -16.73 3.48
CA GLY A 80 -1.32 -16.10 4.74
C GLY A 80 -0.86 -14.65 4.92
N PHE A 81 0.15 -14.22 4.15
CA PHE A 81 0.79 -12.90 4.35
C PHE A 81 0.12 -11.78 3.54
N GLY A 82 -0.42 -12.08 2.35
CA GLY A 82 -0.83 -11.05 1.39
C GLY A 82 -2.12 -10.29 1.72
N GLY A 83 -3.00 -10.82 2.58
CA GLY A 83 -4.37 -10.29 2.73
C GLY A 83 -4.45 -8.83 3.19
N LYS A 84 -3.68 -8.45 4.21
CA LYS A 84 -3.68 -7.07 4.73
C LYS A 84 -2.96 -6.10 3.79
N THR A 85 -1.91 -6.54 3.12
CA THR A 85 -1.19 -5.75 2.13
C THR A 85 -2.09 -5.45 0.93
N ILE A 86 -2.79 -6.45 0.41
CA ILE A 86 -3.76 -6.27 -0.69
C ILE A 86 -4.83 -5.24 -0.28
N TYR A 87 -5.39 -5.37 0.92
CA TYR A 87 -6.38 -4.40 1.42
C TYR A 87 -5.80 -2.98 1.46
N ALA A 88 -4.63 -2.79 2.05
CA ALA A 88 -3.99 -1.48 2.17
C ALA A 88 -3.53 -0.89 0.83
N THR A 89 -3.27 -1.72 -0.20
CA THR A 89 -2.96 -1.24 -1.55
C THR A 89 -4.22 -0.78 -2.31
N ILE A 90 -5.38 -1.37 -2.02
CA ILE A 90 -6.66 -1.05 -2.69
C ILE A 90 -7.36 0.16 -2.06
N VAL A 91 -7.32 0.26 -0.73
CA VAL A 91 -7.88 1.39 0.05
C VAL A 91 -7.02 2.63 -0.10
#